data_AF-A0A956BR96-F1
#
_entry.id   AF-A0A956BR96-F1
#
_cell.length_a   1.000
_cell.length_b   1.000
_cell.length_c   1.000
_cell.angle_alpha   90.00
_cell.angle_beta   90.00
_cell.angle_gamma   90.00
#
_symmetry.space_group_name_H-M   'P 1'
#
loop_
_entity.id
_entity.type
_entity.pdbx_description
1 polymer ?
#
loop_
_entity_poly.entity_id
_entity_poly.type
_entity_poly.pdbx_seq_one_letter_code
_entity_poly.pdbx_strand_id
1 'polypeptide(L)'
;DLSELRGREEGDRWAERYNSLYLFGEDGDVLGRYDKTVPLPFGEYLPLSSTFPILREWIVGPGDFRAGKDANVLVGNHATLATPICYEAILPDTCRSFDDPGLFVNVTNDAWFGDSAAPWQHGMLAASRTTELGVPMIRSTYSGISFVAEPHGVIHAETELFVPARRLVEVRLATFPTFYARFGDWFVGLCFLLVLALEARARLAPTETS
;
A
#
# COMPACT_ATOMS: atom_id res chain seq x y z
N ASP A 1 -14.00 24.21 2.21
CA ASP A 1 -13.24 25.15 3.06
C ASP A 1 -11.77 24.76 3.01
N LEU A 2 -10.93 25.56 2.34
CA LEU A 2 -9.50 25.26 2.14
C LEU A 2 -8.66 25.50 3.41
N SER A 3 -9.30 25.89 4.52
CA SER A 3 -8.67 26.09 5.83
C SER A 3 -7.99 24.82 6.37
N GLU A 4 -8.53 23.63 6.08
CA GLU A 4 -7.93 22.33 6.45
C GLU A 4 -6.72 21.94 5.58
N LEU A 5 -6.56 22.55 4.40
CA LEU A 5 -5.43 22.30 3.48
C LEU A 5 -4.26 23.25 3.73
N ARG A 6 -4.43 24.28 4.56
CA ARG A 6 -3.34 25.14 4.98
C ARG A 6 -2.46 24.40 5.98
N GLY A 7 -1.33 23.90 5.49
CA GLY A 7 -0.18 23.57 6.31
C GLY A 7 0.28 24.82 7.08
N ARG A 8 -0.22 24.91 8.32
CA ARG A 8 0.26 25.64 9.51
C ARG A 8 0.66 27.11 9.44
N GLU A 9 0.13 27.86 10.39
CA GLU A 9 0.78 29.05 10.96
C GLU A 9 1.98 28.67 11.84
N GLU A 10 2.96 29.57 11.85
CA GLU A 10 4.27 29.46 12.48
C GLU A 10 4.17 29.51 14.01
N GLY A 11 3.92 28.39 14.69
CA GLY A 11 3.89 28.40 16.16
C GLY A 11 3.44 27.13 16.85
N ASP A 12 2.58 26.34 16.22
CA ASP A 12 2.19 25.07 16.79
C ASP A 12 3.36 24.09 16.61
N ARG A 13 3.79 23.34 17.62
CA ARG A 13 4.91 22.37 17.49
C ARG A 13 4.44 20.91 17.45
N TRP A 14 3.16 20.62 17.75
CA TRP A 14 2.62 19.25 17.84
C TRP A 14 1.19 19.04 17.28
N ALA A 15 0.93 19.48 16.05
CA ALA A 15 -0.28 19.14 15.31
C ALA A 15 -0.05 17.75 14.71
N GLU A 16 -1.03 16.86 14.84
CA GLU A 16 -0.96 15.50 14.32
C GLU A 16 -0.72 15.55 12.80
N ARG A 17 0.37 14.94 12.33
CA ARG A 17 0.73 14.89 10.91
C ARG A 17 0.27 13.57 10.31
N TYR A 18 -0.33 13.61 9.14
CA TYR A 18 -0.76 12.44 8.40
C TYR A 18 -0.20 12.48 6.98
N ASN A 19 0.18 11.33 6.45
CA ASN A 19 0.40 11.18 5.01
C ASN A 19 -0.96 10.89 4.40
N SER A 20 -1.48 11.83 3.60
CA SER A 20 -2.89 11.86 3.23
C SER A 20 -3.06 11.97 1.72
N LEU A 21 -4.07 11.28 1.19
CA LEU A 21 -4.54 11.42 -0.18
C LEU A 21 -5.92 12.07 -0.15
N TYR A 22 -6.14 13.06 -1.02
CA TYR A 22 -7.40 13.79 -1.12
C TYR A 22 -8.05 13.53 -2.47
N LEU A 23 -9.36 13.32 -2.47
CA LEU A 23 -10.20 13.31 -3.66
C LEU A 23 -10.87 14.67 -3.79
N PHE A 24 -10.64 15.33 -4.94
CA PHE A 24 -11.26 16.60 -5.26
C PHE A 24 -12.37 16.42 -6.30
N GLY A 25 -13.48 17.13 -6.13
CA GLY A 25 -14.56 17.23 -7.09
C GLY A 25 -14.27 18.24 -8.19
N GLU A 26 -15.15 18.28 -9.19
CA GLU A 26 -15.01 19.19 -10.34
C GLU A 26 -14.99 20.67 -9.94
N ASP A 27 -15.74 21.02 -8.88
CA ASP A 27 -15.81 22.37 -8.32
C ASP A 27 -14.63 22.71 -7.39
N GLY A 28 -13.68 21.78 -7.21
CA GLY A 28 -12.51 21.95 -6.33
C GLY A 28 -12.77 21.63 -4.84
N ASP A 29 -13.98 21.17 -4.51
CA ASP A 29 -14.31 20.71 -3.16
C ASP A 29 -13.61 19.38 -2.82
N VAL A 30 -13.24 19.20 -1.56
CA VAL A 30 -12.72 17.92 -1.06
C VAL A 30 -13.90 16.97 -0.86
N LEU A 31 -13.99 15.94 -1.69
CA LEU A 31 -15.01 14.90 -1.62
C LEU A 31 -14.65 13.77 -0.66
N GLY A 32 -13.35 13.60 -0.40
CA GLY A 32 -12.87 12.56 0.50
C GLY A 32 -11.39 12.69 0.80
N ARG A 33 -10.96 12.01 1.85
CA ARG A 33 -9.58 11.95 2.31
C ARG A 33 -9.29 10.56 2.84
N TYR A 34 -8.13 10.02 2.47
CA TYR A 34 -7.57 8.80 3.03
C TYR A 34 -6.27 9.15 3.75
N ASP A 35 -6.15 8.73 5.00
CA ASP A 35 -4.91 8.84 5.78
C ASP A 35 -4.21 7.47 5.81
N LYS A 36 -2.92 7.45 5.45
CA LYS A 36 -2.08 6.26 5.47
C LYS A 36 -2.20 5.52 6.80
N THR A 37 -2.64 4.27 6.78
CA THR A 37 -2.90 3.47 8.00
C THR A 37 -1.66 2.77 8.51
N VAL A 38 -0.67 2.51 7.64
CA VAL A 38 0.63 1.93 8.03
C VAL A 38 1.76 2.89 7.66
N PRO A 39 2.18 3.78 8.58
CA PRO A 39 3.33 4.66 8.35
C PRO A 39 4.64 3.88 8.22
N LEU A 40 5.56 4.35 7.38
CA LEU A 40 6.85 3.74 7.12
C LEU A 40 7.76 3.86 8.37
N PRO A 41 8.19 2.73 8.96
CA PRO A 41 9.11 2.76 10.09
C PRO A 41 10.42 3.47 9.72
N PHE A 42 10.93 4.29 10.63
CA PHE A 42 12.15 5.09 10.50
C PHE A 42 12.13 6.18 9.42
N GLY A 43 11.15 6.19 8.51
CA GLY A 43 10.91 7.28 7.57
C GLY A 43 9.86 8.25 8.06
N GLU A 44 8.66 7.75 8.34
CA GLU A 44 7.49 8.55 8.71
C GLU A 44 7.25 8.58 10.23
N TYR A 45 7.74 7.59 10.96
CA TYR A 45 7.73 7.59 12.42
C TYR A 45 8.92 6.84 13.01
N LEU A 46 9.25 7.11 14.28
CA LEU A 46 10.27 6.37 15.02
C LEU A 46 9.60 5.31 15.92
N PRO A 47 9.82 4.00 15.66
CA PRO A 47 9.33 2.92 16.52
C PRO A 47 9.76 3.09 17.98
N LEU A 48 8.90 2.69 18.91
CA LEU A 48 9.12 2.77 20.37
C LEU A 48 9.32 4.18 20.93
N SER A 49 9.24 5.23 20.11
CA SER A 49 9.44 6.61 20.57
C SER A 49 8.36 7.11 21.54
N SER A 50 7.17 6.48 21.54
CA SER A 50 6.13 6.73 22.55
C SER A 50 6.46 6.11 23.91
N THR A 51 7.16 4.98 23.92
CA THR A 51 7.59 4.28 25.15
C THR A 51 8.89 4.85 25.70
N PHE A 52 9.83 5.21 24.81
CA PHE A 52 11.13 5.77 25.15
C PHE A 52 11.32 7.12 24.43
N PRO A 53 10.79 8.22 24.99
CA PRO A 53 10.87 9.54 24.36
C PRO A 53 12.29 10.01 24.04
N ILE A 54 13.28 9.55 24.83
CA ILE A 54 14.71 9.85 24.62
C ILE A 54 15.22 9.45 23.23
N LEU A 55 14.59 8.47 22.57
CA LEU A 55 14.94 8.08 21.21
C LEU A 55 14.74 9.22 20.21
N ARG A 56 13.76 10.11 20.43
CA ARG A 56 13.51 11.28 19.58
C ARG A 56 14.59 12.35 19.72
N GLU A 57 15.32 12.36 20.83
CA GLU A 57 16.43 13.28 21.07
C GLU A 57 17.73 12.77 20.42
N TRP A 58 17.92 11.46 20.38
CA TRP A 58 19.14 10.85 19.84
C TRP A 58 19.08 10.59 18.33
N ILE A 59 17.88 10.33 17.80
CA ILE A 59 17.68 9.94 16.40
C ILE A 59 16.96 11.05 15.66
N VAL A 60 17.71 11.78 14.84
CA VAL A 60 17.20 12.84 13.97
C VAL A 60 16.90 12.26 12.59
N GLY A 61 15.77 12.61 12.00
CA GLY A 61 15.44 12.22 10.62
C GLY A 61 13.99 11.73 10.43
N PRO A 62 13.51 10.75 11.22
CA PRO A 62 12.15 10.24 11.07
C PRO A 62 11.11 11.35 11.29
N GLY A 63 10.04 11.32 10.50
CA GLY A 63 8.86 12.15 10.75
C GLY A 63 8.15 11.82 12.07
N ASP A 64 7.10 12.58 12.37
CA ASP A 64 6.16 12.29 13.48
C ASP A 64 4.75 12.14 12.91
N PHE A 65 4.61 11.26 11.91
CA PHE A 65 3.32 10.95 11.29
C PHE A 65 2.54 9.94 12.12
N ARG A 66 1.22 10.13 12.18
CA ARG A 66 0.26 9.22 12.80
C ARG A 66 -0.33 8.28 11.76
N ALA A 67 -0.68 7.08 12.20
CA ALA A 67 -1.48 6.15 11.42
C ALA A 67 -2.91 6.68 11.29
N GLY A 68 -3.47 6.61 10.07
CA GLY A 68 -4.90 6.71 9.82
C GLY A 68 -5.67 5.60 10.55
N LYS A 69 -6.94 5.85 10.83
CA LYS A 69 -7.78 4.94 11.64
C LYS A 69 -8.39 3.80 10.82
N ASP A 70 -8.81 4.11 9.60
CA ASP A 70 -9.65 3.21 8.80
C ASP A 70 -9.15 3.09 7.36
N ALA A 71 -9.20 1.87 6.82
CA ALA A 71 -8.91 1.58 5.41
C ALA A 71 -10.14 1.86 4.52
N ASN A 72 -10.70 3.05 4.61
CA ASN A 72 -11.91 3.41 3.86
C ASN A 72 -11.59 3.68 2.39
N VAL A 73 -12.52 3.31 1.51
CA VAL A 73 -12.49 3.68 0.10
C VAL A 73 -13.00 5.11 -0.09
N LEU A 74 -12.49 5.80 -1.11
CA LEU A 74 -13.02 7.09 -1.56
C LEU A 74 -14.04 6.87 -2.67
N VAL A 75 -15.17 7.56 -2.64
CA VAL A 75 -16.22 7.40 -3.67
C VAL A 75 -15.91 8.33 -4.85
N GLY A 76 -15.33 7.77 -5.91
CA GLY A 76 -15.10 8.47 -7.16
C GLY A 76 -16.30 8.38 -8.11
N ASN A 77 -16.30 9.18 -9.18
CA ASN A 77 -17.39 9.23 -10.16
C ASN A 77 -17.62 7.91 -10.92
N HIS A 78 -16.60 7.05 -11.01
CA HIS A 78 -16.65 5.82 -11.81
C HIS A 78 -16.41 4.54 -11.00
N ALA A 79 -15.81 4.64 -9.81
CA ALA A 79 -15.48 3.50 -8.95
C ALA A 79 -15.25 3.94 -7.50
N THR A 80 -15.38 2.99 -6.57
CA THR A 80 -14.82 3.09 -5.22
C THR A 80 -13.30 2.94 -5.31
N LEU A 81 -12.57 3.88 -4.72
CA LEU A 81 -11.12 4.00 -4.82
C LEU A 81 -10.48 3.52 -3.52
N ALA A 82 -9.79 2.39 -3.55
CA ALA A 82 -8.87 2.01 -2.49
C ALA A 82 -7.51 2.65 -2.76
N THR A 83 -6.99 3.40 -1.81
CA THR A 83 -5.84 4.28 -2.08
C THR A 83 -4.62 3.97 -1.20
N PRO A 84 -4.06 2.74 -1.23
CA PRO A 84 -2.88 2.42 -0.45
C PRO A 84 -1.73 3.34 -0.86
N ILE A 85 -1.15 4.07 0.10
CA ILE A 85 -0.10 5.07 -0.16
C ILE A 85 1.27 4.41 -0.06
N CYS A 86 2.11 4.63 -1.07
CA CYS A 86 3.49 4.14 -1.09
C CYS A 86 3.54 2.61 -0.87
N TYR A 87 4.29 2.16 0.14
CA TYR A 87 4.51 0.75 0.44
C TYR A 87 3.28 0.03 1.02
N GLU A 88 2.18 0.71 1.37
CA GLU A 88 0.95 0.01 1.75
C GLU A 88 0.44 -0.90 0.63
N ALA A 89 0.74 -0.55 -0.63
CA ALA A 89 0.38 -1.36 -1.79
C ALA A 89 1.13 -2.70 -1.87
N ILE A 90 2.19 -2.90 -1.08
CA ILE A 90 2.85 -4.22 -0.97
C ILE A 90 2.38 -5.02 0.24
N LEU A 91 1.53 -4.45 1.10
CA LEU A 91 1.02 -5.10 2.30
C LEU A 91 -0.30 -5.81 1.96
N PRO A 92 -0.35 -7.15 1.97
CA PRO A 92 -1.54 -7.89 1.59
C PRO A 92 -2.74 -7.58 2.48
N ASP A 93 -2.52 -7.53 3.80
CA ASP A 93 -3.59 -7.27 4.77
C ASP A 93 -4.17 -5.86 4.62
N THR A 94 -3.34 -4.84 4.39
CA THR A 94 -3.81 -3.46 4.15
C THR A 94 -4.64 -3.39 2.87
N CYS A 95 -4.19 -4.04 1.79
CA CYS A 95 -4.94 -4.04 0.54
C CYS A 95 -6.26 -4.83 0.65
N ARG A 96 -6.30 -5.89 1.46
CA ARG A 96 -7.50 -6.70 1.70
C ARG A 96 -8.48 -6.05 2.70
N SER A 97 -8.04 -5.07 3.49
CA SER A 97 -8.91 -4.39 4.48
C SER A 97 -9.84 -3.33 3.88
N PHE A 98 -9.63 -2.93 2.63
CA PHE A 98 -10.55 -2.01 1.96
C PHE A 98 -11.89 -2.70 1.66
N ASP A 99 -13.00 -2.02 1.97
CA ASP A 99 -14.34 -2.52 1.72
C ASP A 99 -14.75 -2.28 0.26
N ASP A 100 -15.12 -3.36 -0.44
CA ASP A 100 -15.56 -3.41 -1.85
C ASP A 100 -14.83 -2.43 -2.82
N PRO A 101 -13.50 -2.56 -2.98
CA PRO A 101 -12.74 -1.66 -3.84
C PRO A 101 -12.97 -1.94 -5.33
N GLY A 102 -13.37 -0.92 -6.08
CA GLY A 102 -13.53 -0.97 -7.54
C GLY A 102 -12.24 -0.64 -8.31
N LEU A 103 -11.32 0.08 -7.68
CA LEU A 103 -10.04 0.47 -8.27
C LEU A 103 -9.00 0.75 -7.18
N PHE A 104 -7.79 0.20 -7.32
CA PHE A 104 -6.64 0.65 -6.55
C PHE A 104 -6.01 1.89 -7.17
N VAL A 105 -5.77 2.92 -6.37
CA VAL A 105 -5.02 4.12 -6.75
C VAL A 105 -3.81 4.24 -5.83
N ASN A 106 -2.69 3.69 -6.27
CA ASN A 106 -1.45 3.74 -5.51
C ASN A 106 -0.63 4.97 -5.90
N VAL A 107 -0.51 5.91 -4.96
CA VAL A 107 0.36 7.09 -5.10
C VAL A 107 1.61 6.88 -4.26
N THR A 108 2.78 6.94 -4.89
CA THR A 108 4.06 6.68 -4.21
C THR A 108 5.17 7.67 -4.58
N ASN A 109 6.18 7.74 -3.72
CA ASN A 109 7.46 8.38 -4.00
C ASN A 109 8.57 7.36 -3.83
N ASP A 110 9.17 6.93 -4.95
CA ASP A 110 10.25 5.93 -4.97
C ASP A 110 11.65 6.57 -5.06
N ALA A 111 11.78 7.89 -4.89
CA ALA A 111 13.05 8.61 -5.10
C ALA A 111 14.17 8.14 -4.14
N TRP A 112 13.79 7.72 -2.95
CA TRP A 112 14.70 7.22 -1.91
C TRP A 112 15.37 5.90 -2.26
N PHE A 113 14.86 5.16 -3.25
CA PHE A 113 15.50 3.95 -3.77
C PHE A 113 16.60 4.24 -4.79
N GLY A 114 16.65 5.45 -5.36
CA GLY A 114 17.58 5.80 -6.43
C GLY A 114 17.42 4.94 -7.69
N ASP A 115 18.43 5.01 -8.57
CA ASP A 115 18.53 4.16 -9.75
C ASP A 115 19.00 2.75 -9.34
N SER A 116 18.03 1.91 -8.97
CA SER A 116 18.25 0.54 -8.49
C SER A 116 17.13 -0.39 -8.93
N ALA A 117 17.23 -1.67 -8.57
CA ALA A 117 16.15 -2.63 -8.81
C ALA A 117 14.93 -2.44 -7.88
N ALA A 118 15.07 -1.69 -6.79
CA ALA A 118 14.04 -1.59 -5.76
C ALA A 118 12.72 -0.95 -6.23
N PRO A 119 12.69 0.12 -7.05
CA PRO A 119 11.43 0.64 -7.60
C PRO A 119 10.69 -0.38 -8.47
N TRP A 120 11.43 -1.20 -9.23
CA TRP A 120 10.85 -2.28 -10.05
C TRP A 120 10.23 -3.36 -9.17
N GLN A 121 10.94 -3.81 -8.14
CA GLN A 121 10.44 -4.77 -7.17
C GLN A 121 9.22 -4.24 -6.42
N HIS A 122 9.26 -2.97 -6.00
CA HIS A 122 8.14 -2.29 -5.35
C HIS A 122 6.90 -2.26 -6.25
N GLY A 123 7.07 -1.89 -7.52
CA GLY A 123 6.01 -1.90 -8.52
C GLY A 123 5.42 -3.29 -8.78
N MET A 124 6.26 -4.32 -8.93
CA MET A 124 5.80 -5.70 -9.14
C MET A 124 5.02 -6.24 -7.95
N LEU A 125 5.48 -5.98 -6.72
CA LEU A 125 4.76 -6.38 -5.50
C LEU A 125 3.41 -5.66 -5.40
N ALA A 126 3.36 -4.37 -5.75
CA ALA A 126 2.10 -3.63 -5.80
C ALA A 126 1.14 -4.21 -6.86
N ALA A 127 1.64 -4.49 -8.06
CA ALA A 127 0.85 -5.10 -9.13
C ALA A 127 0.30 -6.48 -8.74
N SER A 128 1.02 -7.27 -7.92
CA SER A 128 0.51 -8.58 -7.45
C SER A 128 -0.84 -8.47 -6.74
N ARG A 129 -1.12 -7.34 -6.07
CA ARG A 129 -2.40 -7.10 -5.38
C ARG A 129 -3.58 -7.13 -6.34
N THR A 130 -3.39 -6.71 -7.60
CA THR A 130 -4.49 -6.67 -8.58
C THR A 130 -4.98 -8.05 -8.90
N THR A 131 -4.05 -8.99 -9.13
CA THR A 131 -4.35 -10.40 -9.39
C THR A 131 -4.89 -11.09 -8.16
N GLU A 132 -4.34 -10.79 -6.99
CA GLU A 132 -4.77 -11.42 -5.74
C GLU A 132 -6.16 -11.00 -5.30
N LEU A 133 -6.55 -9.75 -5.53
CA LEU A 133 -7.85 -9.22 -5.09
C LEU A 133 -8.85 -9.08 -6.23
N GLY A 134 -8.43 -9.27 -7.49
CA GLY A 134 -9.30 -9.15 -8.65
C GLY A 134 -9.76 -7.72 -8.91
N VAL A 135 -8.90 -6.73 -8.63
CA VAL A 135 -9.20 -5.29 -8.70
C VAL A 135 -8.11 -4.59 -9.51
N PRO A 136 -8.45 -3.73 -10.50
CA PRO A 136 -7.45 -3.03 -11.30
C PRO A 136 -6.66 -2.03 -10.43
N MET A 137 -5.47 -1.63 -10.89
CA MET A 137 -4.66 -0.61 -10.22
C MET A 137 -4.16 0.43 -11.21
N ILE A 138 -4.23 1.70 -10.79
CA ILE A 138 -3.43 2.79 -11.32
C ILE A 138 -2.33 3.09 -10.30
N ARG A 139 -1.08 2.93 -10.70
CA ARG A 139 0.08 3.34 -9.90
C ARG A 139 0.65 4.62 -10.49
N SER A 140 0.69 5.67 -9.67
CA SER A 140 1.28 6.97 -10.01
C SER A 140 2.45 7.25 -9.09
N THR A 141 3.62 7.50 -9.67
CA THR A 141 4.86 7.65 -8.91
C THR A 141 5.58 8.96 -9.25
N TYR A 142 6.28 9.53 -8.28
CA TYR A 142 7.10 10.73 -8.51
C TYR A 142 8.33 10.45 -9.37
N SER A 143 9.11 9.41 -9.06
CA SER A 143 10.35 9.06 -9.76
C SER A 143 10.49 7.56 -10.07
N GLY A 144 9.46 6.79 -9.73
CA GLY A 144 9.41 5.34 -9.91
C GLY A 144 8.78 4.95 -11.26
N ILE A 145 8.34 3.70 -11.36
CA ILE A 145 7.56 3.22 -12.50
C ILE A 145 6.08 3.45 -12.20
N SER A 146 5.46 4.31 -12.99
CA SER A 146 4.00 4.47 -13.04
C SER A 146 3.43 3.52 -14.10
N PHE A 147 2.27 2.93 -13.84
CA PHE A 147 1.64 1.97 -14.75
C PHE A 147 0.15 1.78 -14.45
N VAL A 148 -0.53 1.06 -15.33
CA VAL A 148 -1.85 0.48 -15.09
C VAL A 148 -1.72 -1.05 -15.06
N ALA A 149 -2.26 -1.68 -14.03
CA ALA A 149 -2.31 -3.13 -13.89
C ALA A 149 -3.76 -3.61 -13.89
N GLU A 150 -4.05 -4.59 -14.74
CA GLU A 150 -5.35 -5.23 -14.81
C GLU A 150 -5.49 -6.34 -13.75
N PRO A 151 -6.72 -6.71 -13.36
CA PRO A 151 -6.98 -7.78 -12.39
C PRO A 151 -6.44 -9.15 -12.78
N HIS A 152 -6.11 -9.39 -14.05
CA HIS A 152 -5.60 -10.67 -14.53
C HIS A 152 -4.08 -10.64 -14.77
N GLY A 153 -3.39 -9.64 -14.23
CA GLY A 153 -1.92 -9.57 -14.20
C GLY A 153 -1.26 -8.89 -15.41
N VAL A 154 -2.05 -8.31 -16.33
CA VAL A 154 -1.51 -7.52 -17.44
C VAL A 154 -1.14 -6.12 -16.96
N ILE A 155 0.12 -5.75 -17.13
CA ILE A 155 0.63 -4.39 -16.86
C ILE A 155 0.82 -3.67 -18.19
N HIS A 156 0.42 -2.41 -18.25
CA HIS A 156 0.58 -1.57 -19.44
C HIS A 156 0.79 -0.11 -19.06
N ALA A 157 1.16 0.70 -20.06
CA ALA A 157 1.41 2.14 -19.93
C ALA A 157 2.53 2.51 -18.95
N GLU A 158 3.52 1.63 -18.83
CA GLU A 158 4.69 1.83 -17.97
C GLU A 158 5.46 3.10 -18.34
N THR A 159 5.99 3.78 -17.33
CA THR A 159 6.92 4.90 -17.46
C THR A 159 8.34 4.47 -17.10
N GLU A 160 9.32 5.21 -17.59
CA GLU A 160 10.72 5.01 -17.21
C GLU A 160 11.03 5.65 -15.85
N LEU A 161 12.02 5.11 -15.14
CA LEU A 161 12.51 5.69 -13.88
C LEU A 161 13.12 7.06 -14.10
N PHE A 162 12.85 7.99 -13.19
CA PHE A 162 13.41 9.36 -13.21
C PHE A 162 13.17 10.17 -14.49
N VAL A 163 12.24 9.75 -15.35
CA VAL A 163 11.85 10.47 -16.57
C VAL A 163 10.50 11.15 -16.38
N PRO A 164 10.40 12.48 -16.53
CA PRO A 164 9.12 13.17 -16.52
C PRO A 164 8.20 12.62 -17.62
N ALA A 165 7.05 12.07 -17.22
CA ALA A 165 6.13 11.44 -18.14
C ALA A 165 4.68 11.76 -17.78
N ARG A 166 3.82 11.77 -18.80
CA ARG A 166 2.36 11.70 -18.66
C ARG A 166 1.83 10.60 -19.56
N ARG A 167 0.76 9.95 -19.14
CA ARG A 167 0.05 8.93 -19.90
C ARG A 167 -1.44 9.21 -19.83
N LEU A 168 -2.11 9.15 -20.98
CA LEU A 168 -3.56 9.11 -21.07
C LEU A 168 -3.92 7.71 -21.53
N VAL A 169 -4.69 6.99 -20.71
CA VAL A 169 -4.96 5.57 -20.91
C VAL A 169 -6.40 5.26 -20.52
N GLU A 170 -7.01 4.36 -21.25
CA GLU A 170 -8.31 3.80 -20.88
C GLU A 170 -8.09 2.72 -19.83
N VAL A 171 -8.78 2.84 -18.70
CA VAL A 171 -8.68 1.88 -17.59
C VAL A 171 -9.94 1.05 -17.54
N ARG A 172 -9.78 -0.27 -17.64
CA ARG A 172 -10.89 -1.21 -17.47
C ARG A 172 -11.18 -1.42 -15.99
N LEU A 173 -12.34 -0.96 -15.54
CA LEU A 173 -12.81 -1.06 -14.15
C LEU A 173 -13.48 -2.41 -13.82
N ALA A 174 -13.13 -3.49 -14.55
CA ALA A 174 -13.69 -4.79 -14.28
C ALA A 174 -13.09 -5.34 -12.98
N THR A 175 -13.94 -5.87 -12.09
CA THR A 175 -13.50 -6.59 -10.89
C THR A 175 -14.03 -8.02 -10.91
N PHE A 176 -13.36 -8.92 -10.20
CA PHE A 176 -13.88 -10.26 -9.99
C PHE A 176 -13.50 -10.80 -8.61
N PRO A 177 -14.37 -11.61 -7.98
CA PRO A 177 -14.03 -12.20 -6.69
C PRO A 177 -12.92 -13.23 -6.86
N THR A 178 -11.92 -13.18 -5.99
CA THR A 178 -10.88 -14.20 -5.90
C THR A 178 -11.05 -15.02 -4.63
N PHE A 179 -10.48 -16.22 -4.65
CA PHE A 179 -10.42 -17.06 -3.47
C PHE A 179 -9.61 -16.39 -2.35
N TYR A 180 -8.51 -15.73 -2.72
CA TYR A 180 -7.64 -15.03 -1.78
C TYR A 180 -8.32 -13.82 -1.12
N ALA A 181 -9.08 -13.02 -1.87
CA ALA A 181 -9.82 -11.88 -1.31
C ALA A 181 -10.79 -12.32 -0.22
N ARG A 182 -11.45 -13.48 -0.40
CA ARG A 182 -12.46 -13.98 0.54
C ARG A 182 -11.89 -14.65 1.78
N PHE A 183 -10.79 -15.39 1.64
CA PHE A 183 -10.31 -16.28 2.70
C PHE A 183 -8.89 -15.98 3.19
N GLY A 184 -8.16 -15.09 2.50
CA GLY A 184 -6.79 -14.73 2.84
C GLY A 184 -5.83 -15.93 2.83
N ASP A 185 -4.88 -15.91 3.76
CA ASP A 185 -3.76 -16.87 3.82
C ASP A 185 -4.11 -18.23 4.44
N TRP A 186 -5.39 -18.53 4.68
CA TRP A 186 -5.82 -19.78 5.32
C TRP A 186 -5.27 -21.03 4.59
N PHE A 187 -5.21 -21.01 3.25
CA PHE A 187 -4.70 -22.10 2.43
C PHE A 187 -3.20 -22.28 2.63
N VAL A 188 -2.45 -21.17 2.70
CA VAL A 188 -1.01 -21.19 2.98
C VAL A 188 -0.75 -21.76 4.37
N GLY A 189 -1.55 -21.34 5.37
CA GLY A 189 -1.50 -21.89 6.72
C GLY A 189 -1.76 -23.40 6.76
N LEU A 190 -2.75 -23.88 6.01
CA LEU A 190 -3.05 -25.31 5.88
C LEU A 190 -1.87 -26.08 5.26
N CYS A 191 -1.30 -25.58 4.16
CA CYS A 191 -0.12 -26.19 3.53
C CYS A 191 1.07 -26.26 4.50
N PHE A 192 1.30 -25.19 5.26
CA PHE A 192 2.38 -25.14 6.25
C PHE A 192 2.18 -26.19 7.35
N LEU A 193 0.98 -26.31 7.90
CA LEU A 193 0.65 -27.33 8.90
C LEU A 193 0.80 -28.76 8.35
N LEU A 194 0.42 -28.99 7.09
CA LEU A 194 0.59 -30.28 6.43
C LEU A 194 2.07 -30.65 6.32
N VAL A 195 2.92 -29.71 5.90
CA VAL A 195 4.38 -29.93 5.82
C VAL A 195 4.96 -30.27 7.20
N LEU A 196 4.56 -29.54 8.24
CA LEU A 196 5.00 -29.83 9.62
C LEU A 196 4.53 -31.22 10.09
N ALA A 197 3.30 -31.62 9.77
CA ALA A 197 2.78 -32.93 10.12
C ALA A 197 3.52 -34.07 9.41
N LEU A 198 3.86 -33.90 8.13
CA LEU A 198 4.63 -34.86 7.35
C LEU A 198 6.06 -35.01 7.91
N GLU A 199 6.72 -33.90 8.23
CA GLU A 199 8.06 -33.89 8.83
C GLU A 199 8.07 -34.54 10.23
N ALA A 200 7.09 -34.21 11.07
CA ALA A 200 6.94 -34.83 12.37
C ALA A 200 6.72 -36.35 12.27
N ARG A 201 5.87 -36.79 11.34
CA ARG A 201 5.65 -38.22 11.07
C ARG A 201 6.94 -38.91 10.59
N ALA A 202 7.70 -38.28 9.71
CA ALA A 202 8.96 -38.84 9.20
C ALA A 202 9.99 -39.05 10.32
N ARG A 203 10.08 -38.12 11.28
CA ARG A 203 11.00 -38.20 12.42
C ARG A 203 10.58 -39.22 13.49
N LEU A 204 9.28 -39.49 13.61
CA LEU A 204 8.72 -40.45 14.55
C LEU A 204 8.62 -41.87 13.96
N ALA A 205 8.82 -42.03 12.65
CA ALA A 205 8.90 -43.34 12.04
C ALA A 205 10.13 -44.08 12.57
N PRO A 206 9.98 -45.28 13.17
CA PRO A 206 11.12 -46.03 13.66
C PRO A 206 12.08 -46.31 12.50
N THR A 207 13.36 -45.96 12.67
CA THR A 207 14.42 -46.40 11.77
C THR A 207 14.43 -47.92 11.79
N GLU A 208 14.12 -48.55 10.66
CA GLU A 208 14.31 -49.99 10.48
C GLU A 208 15.80 -50.30 10.70
N THR A 209 16.12 -50.80 11.90
CA THR A 209 17.43 -51.36 12.20
C THR A 209 17.52 -52.73 11.53
N SER A 210 18.28 -52.81 10.43
CA SER A 210 18.72 -54.05 9.79
C SER A 210 19.81 -54.75 10.58
#